data_AF-A0A1V8ZYN6-F1
#
_entry.id   AF-A0A1V8ZYN6-F1
#
_cell.length_a   1.000
_cell.length_b   1.000
_cell.length_c   1.000
_cell.angle_alpha   90.00
_cell.angle_beta   90.00
_cell.angle_gamma   90.00
#
_symmetry.space_group_name_H-M   'P 1'
#
loop_
_entity.id
_entity.type
_entity.pdbx_description
1 polymer ?
#
loop_
_entity_poly.entity_id
_entity_poly.type
_entity_poly.pdbx_seq_one_letter_code
_entity_poly.pdbx_strand_id
1 'polypeptide(L)'
;MTWFKVDDTFHSHPKVMATDADALGLWVVAGSWCGSNLTDGFVPAYVVPRLIPGGTELAEKLVAAGLWRHAEKGYQFHDWFDRNPSAEKVKAEREAAAERQRKWRESRRNASGHGGSNAGSNGVRNGVTNAAPTRPDPTPPMGGRGGGHQFRPRLEVVHSPCGQCNETRHVELPDGSVARCPTCHPKGRRVS
;
A
#
# COMPACT_ATOMS: atom_id res chain seq x y z
N MET A 1 7.59 7.83 -11.47
CA MET A 1 7.17 6.66 -10.66
C MET A 1 5.91 6.11 -11.32
N THR A 2 5.87 4.80 -11.60
CA THR A 2 4.70 4.17 -12.23
C THR A 2 3.77 3.62 -11.16
N TRP A 3 2.49 3.97 -11.26
CA TRP A 3 1.45 3.49 -10.37
C TRP A 3 0.68 2.36 -11.06
N PHE A 4 0.44 1.29 -10.33
CA PHE A 4 -0.60 0.34 -10.72
C PHE A 4 -1.96 0.94 -10.35
N LYS A 5 -2.85 1.07 -11.33
CA LYS A 5 -4.15 1.70 -11.14
C LYS A 5 -5.22 0.64 -10.86
N VAL A 6 -5.90 0.84 -9.73
CA VAL A 6 -7.08 0.08 -9.35
C VAL A 6 -8.29 0.99 -9.50
N ASP A 7 -9.34 0.48 -10.13
CA ASP A 7 -10.58 1.22 -10.33
C ASP A 7 -11.31 1.46 -9.00
N ASP A 8 -11.99 2.61 -8.86
CA ASP A 8 -12.74 2.94 -7.65
C ASP A 8 -13.99 2.07 -7.47
N THR A 9 -14.50 1.46 -8.54
CA THR A 9 -15.56 0.45 -8.52
C THR A 9 -15.06 -0.98 -8.41
N PHE A 10 -13.74 -1.21 -8.29
CA PHE A 10 -13.15 -2.55 -8.21
C PHE A 10 -13.77 -3.39 -7.08
N HIS A 11 -14.05 -2.77 -5.93
CA HIS A 11 -14.59 -3.44 -4.75
C HIS A 11 -15.98 -4.06 -4.95
N SER A 12 -16.75 -3.63 -5.95
CA SER A 12 -18.11 -4.12 -6.22
C SER A 12 -18.20 -4.95 -7.50
N HIS A 13 -17.09 -5.13 -8.21
CA HIS A 13 -17.08 -5.89 -9.44
C HIS A 13 -17.39 -7.38 -9.18
N PRO A 14 -18.28 -8.04 -9.95
CA PRO A 14 -18.72 -9.41 -9.67
C PRO A 14 -17.57 -10.42 -9.55
N LYS A 15 -16.55 -10.31 -10.41
CA LYS A 15 -15.34 -11.15 -10.34
C LYS A 15 -14.58 -10.99 -9.01
N VAL A 16 -14.52 -9.76 -8.48
CA VAL A 16 -13.82 -9.43 -7.24
C VAL A 16 -14.60 -9.95 -6.04
N MET A 17 -15.92 -9.74 -6.04
CA MET A 17 -16.81 -10.25 -4.98
C MET A 17 -16.82 -11.79 -4.90
N ALA A 18 -16.56 -12.47 -6.02
CA ALA A 18 -16.46 -13.93 -6.09
C ALA A 18 -15.04 -14.47 -5.77
N THR A 19 -14.07 -13.60 -5.46
CA THR A 19 -12.67 -13.98 -5.22
C THR A 19 -12.31 -13.83 -3.74
N ASP A 20 -11.49 -14.75 -3.23
CA ASP A 20 -10.97 -14.68 -1.86
C ASP A 20 -10.06 -13.46 -1.64
N ALA A 21 -10.10 -12.88 -0.43
CA ALA A 21 -9.31 -11.70 -0.06
C ALA A 21 -7.79 -11.92 -0.26
N ASP A 22 -7.28 -13.12 0.03
CA ASP A 22 -5.85 -13.44 -0.15
C ASP A 22 -5.43 -13.42 -1.62
N ALA A 23 -6.30 -13.91 -2.52
CA ALA A 23 -6.05 -13.87 -3.96
C ALA A 23 -6.09 -12.43 -4.48
N LEU A 24 -7.00 -11.60 -3.97
CA LEU A 24 -7.00 -10.16 -4.26
C LEU A 24 -5.74 -9.46 -3.73
N GLY A 25 -5.22 -9.89 -2.58
CA GLY A 25 -3.92 -9.45 -2.06
C GLY A 25 -2.79 -9.72 -3.05
N LEU A 26 -2.72 -10.95 -3.60
CA LEU A 26 -1.77 -11.29 -4.66
C LEU A 26 -1.96 -10.43 -5.91
N TRP A 27 -3.20 -10.20 -6.33
CA TRP A 27 -3.52 -9.38 -7.49
C TRP A 27 -2.95 -7.95 -7.36
N VAL A 28 -3.12 -7.31 -6.19
CA VAL A 28 -2.58 -5.95 -5.96
C VAL A 28 -1.05 -5.93 -5.95
N VAL A 29 -0.42 -6.88 -5.25
CA VAL A 29 1.05 -6.95 -5.14
C VAL A 29 1.69 -7.23 -6.51
N ALA A 30 1.12 -8.17 -7.26
CA ALA A 30 1.56 -8.50 -8.60
C ALA A 30 1.36 -7.35 -9.59
N GLY A 31 0.25 -6.60 -9.48
CA GLY A 31 0.02 -5.42 -10.30
C GLY A 31 1.05 -4.33 -10.07
N SER A 32 1.38 -4.06 -8.79
CA SER A 32 2.48 -3.15 -8.41
C SER A 32 3.82 -3.61 -9.00
N TRP A 33 4.13 -4.91 -8.90
CA TRP A 33 5.34 -5.50 -9.48
C TRP A 33 5.38 -5.35 -11.01
N CYS A 34 4.26 -5.58 -11.72
CA CYS A 34 4.18 -5.38 -13.17
C CYS A 34 4.44 -3.92 -13.53
N GLY A 35 3.88 -2.98 -12.76
CA GLY A 35 4.07 -1.55 -12.95
C GLY A 35 5.51 -1.07 -12.72
N SER A 36 6.25 -1.68 -11.79
CA SER A 36 7.66 -1.36 -11.58
C SER A 36 8.58 -1.96 -12.65
N ASN A 37 8.27 -3.18 -13.11
CA ASN A 37 9.08 -3.93 -14.06
C ASN A 37 8.70 -3.69 -15.53
N LEU A 38 7.60 -2.98 -15.78
CA LEU A 38 7.07 -2.69 -17.12
C LEU A 38 6.85 -3.97 -17.94
N THR A 39 6.12 -4.91 -17.35
CA THR A 39 5.82 -6.21 -17.97
C THR A 39 4.44 -6.26 -18.63
N ASP A 40 3.75 -5.13 -18.75
CA ASP A 40 2.43 -5.04 -19.39
C ASP A 40 1.39 -6.00 -18.78
N GLY A 41 1.46 -6.18 -17.45
CA GLY A 41 0.56 -7.07 -16.72
C GLY A 41 0.90 -8.55 -16.86
N PHE A 42 2.06 -8.90 -17.43
CA PHE A 42 2.58 -10.26 -17.39
C PHE A 42 3.31 -10.53 -16.07
N VAL A 43 2.94 -11.63 -15.41
CA VAL A 43 3.56 -12.12 -14.17
C VAL A 43 4.19 -13.49 -14.46
N PRO A 44 5.53 -13.61 -14.48
CA PRO A 44 6.18 -14.90 -14.65
C PRO A 44 5.82 -15.88 -13.53
N ALA A 45 5.65 -17.17 -13.85
CA ALA A 45 5.26 -18.19 -12.86
C ALA A 45 6.21 -18.25 -11.65
N TYR A 46 7.52 -18.07 -11.88
CA TYR A 46 8.53 -18.09 -10.82
C TYR A 46 8.48 -16.88 -9.88
N VAL A 47 7.82 -15.79 -10.28
CA VAL A 47 7.68 -14.57 -9.49
C VAL A 47 6.56 -14.71 -8.47
N VAL A 48 5.46 -15.35 -8.86
CA VAL A 48 4.26 -15.51 -8.02
C VAL A 48 4.55 -15.98 -6.59
N PRO A 49 5.27 -17.11 -6.36
CA PRO A 49 5.56 -17.59 -5.00
C PRO A 49 6.55 -16.71 -4.22
N ARG A 50 7.24 -15.76 -4.89
CA ARG A 50 8.13 -14.78 -4.24
C ARG A 50 7.37 -13.54 -3.78
N LEU A 51 6.19 -13.28 -4.34
CA LEU A 51 5.36 -12.13 -3.97
C LEU A 51 4.61 -12.40 -2.67
N ILE A 52 3.96 -13.57 -2.55
CA ILE A 52 3.16 -13.97 -1.39
C ILE A 52 3.29 -15.49 -1.18
N PRO A 53 3.39 -15.97 0.08
CA PRO A 53 3.31 -17.40 0.39
C PRO A 53 2.04 -18.05 -0.16
N GLY A 54 2.16 -19.26 -0.73
CA GLY A 54 1.01 -19.94 -1.36
C GLY A 54 0.54 -19.28 -2.66
N GLY A 55 1.30 -18.34 -3.22
CA GLY A 55 0.89 -17.54 -4.38
C GLY A 55 0.46 -18.36 -5.59
N THR A 56 1.03 -19.54 -5.82
CA THR A 56 0.66 -20.40 -6.96
C THR A 56 -0.82 -20.83 -6.88
N GLU A 57 -1.29 -21.25 -5.71
CA GLU A 57 -2.69 -21.64 -5.52
C GLU A 57 -3.62 -20.42 -5.63
N LEU A 58 -3.19 -19.28 -5.10
CA LEU A 58 -3.93 -18.02 -5.24
C LEU A 58 -4.01 -17.54 -6.69
N ALA A 59 -2.98 -17.79 -7.50
CA ALA A 59 -2.98 -17.47 -8.93
C ALA A 59 -4.03 -18.27 -9.68
N GLU A 60 -4.19 -19.56 -9.37
CA GLU A 60 -5.26 -20.39 -9.94
C GLU A 60 -6.65 -19.86 -9.58
N LYS A 61 -6.84 -19.36 -8.35
CA LYS A 61 -8.10 -18.70 -7.96
C LYS A 61 -8.36 -17.43 -8.77
N LEU A 62 -7.33 -16.63 -9.03
CA LEU A 62 -7.44 -15.43 -9.88
C LEU A 62 -7.77 -15.77 -11.33
N VAL A 63 -7.24 -16.88 -11.85
CA VAL A 63 -7.59 -17.39 -13.17
C VAL A 63 -9.04 -17.88 -13.19
N ALA A 64 -9.46 -18.66 -12.20
CA ALA A 64 -10.84 -19.14 -12.08
C ALA A 64 -11.87 -18.00 -11.97
N ALA A 65 -11.51 -16.92 -11.27
CA ALA A 65 -12.32 -15.71 -11.17
C ALA A 65 -12.31 -14.84 -12.45
N GLY A 66 -11.47 -15.17 -13.43
CA GLY A 66 -11.33 -14.41 -14.68
C GLY A 66 -10.68 -13.03 -14.48
N LEU A 67 -9.92 -12.84 -13.39
CA LEU A 67 -9.07 -11.66 -13.17
C LEU A 67 -7.74 -11.81 -13.91
N TRP A 68 -7.23 -13.05 -13.98
CA TRP A 68 -6.05 -13.45 -14.74
C TRP A 68 -6.39 -14.46 -15.84
N ARG A 69 -5.47 -14.64 -16.77
CA ARG A 69 -5.44 -15.75 -17.74
C ARG A 69 -4.10 -16.46 -17.67
N HIS A 70 -4.09 -17.76 -17.97
CA HIS A 70 -2.83 -18.47 -18.19
C HIS A 70 -2.09 -17.90 -19.40
N ALA A 71 -0.76 -17.92 -19.29
CA ALA A 71 0.17 -17.63 -20.37
C ALA A 71 1.29 -18.68 -20.34
N GLU A 72 2.01 -18.85 -21.46
CA GLU A 72 2.98 -19.94 -21.65
C GLU A 72 4.00 -20.08 -20.49
N LYS A 73 4.37 -18.98 -19.83
CA LYS A 73 5.38 -18.97 -18.75
C LYS A 73 4.92 -18.25 -17.49
N GLY A 74 3.60 -18.18 -17.26
CA GLY A 74 3.03 -17.50 -16.11
C GLY A 74 1.58 -17.09 -16.31
N TYR A 75 1.28 -15.87 -15.89
CA TYR A 75 -0.08 -15.35 -15.85
C TYR A 75 -0.11 -13.96 -16.45
N GLN A 76 -1.26 -13.59 -16.99
CA GLN A 76 -1.50 -12.29 -17.58
C GLN A 76 -2.77 -11.69 -16.98
N PHE A 77 -2.72 -10.41 -16.61
CA PHE A 77 -3.92 -9.67 -16.20
C PHE A 77 -4.90 -9.57 -17.38
N HIS A 78 -6.18 -9.81 -17.12
CA HIS A 78 -7.21 -9.83 -18.16
C HIS A 78 -7.32 -8.47 -18.88
N ASP A 79 -7.50 -7.38 -18.13
CA ASP A 79 -7.79 -6.04 -18.66
C ASP A 79 -6.72 -5.01 -18.26
N TRP A 80 -5.43 -5.33 -18.50
CA TRP A 80 -4.33 -4.46 -18.09
C TRP A 80 -4.43 -3.06 -18.73
N PHE A 81 -4.59 -3.01 -20.06
CA PHE A 81 -4.47 -1.79 -20.85
C PHE A 81 -5.67 -0.84 -20.76
N ASP A 82 -6.80 -1.28 -20.21
CA ASP A 82 -7.99 -0.45 -20.04
C ASP A 82 -7.75 0.72 -19.08
N ARG A 83 -6.86 0.50 -18.11
CA ARG A 83 -6.55 1.47 -17.05
C ARG A 83 -5.05 1.75 -16.96
N ASN A 84 -4.19 0.77 -17.23
CA ASN A 84 -2.74 0.88 -17.03
C ASN A 84 -1.99 1.21 -18.33
N PRO A 85 -0.97 2.08 -18.28
CA PRO A 85 -0.17 2.40 -19.45
C PRO A 85 0.69 1.20 -19.88
N SER A 86 0.98 1.11 -21.17
CA SER A 86 1.95 0.15 -21.69
C SER A 86 3.38 0.51 -21.28
N ALA A 87 4.27 -0.48 -21.26
CA ALA A 87 5.69 -0.35 -21.02
C ALA A 87 6.33 0.66 -21.96
N GLU A 88 5.94 0.62 -23.24
CA GLU A 88 6.37 1.56 -24.26
C GLU A 88 5.95 3.00 -23.93
N LYS A 89 4.67 3.22 -23.61
CA LYS A 89 4.17 4.55 -23.24
C LYS A 89 4.90 5.10 -22.01
N VAL A 90 5.11 4.27 -20.99
CA VAL A 90 5.86 4.67 -19.80
C VAL A 90 7.31 5.04 -20.14
N LYS A 91 7.99 4.27 -21.00
CA LYS A 91 9.37 4.57 -21.41
C LYS A 91 9.43 5.90 -22.17
N ALA A 92 8.54 6.11 -23.14
CA ALA A 92 8.44 7.35 -23.88
C ALA A 92 8.18 8.57 -22.97
N GLU A 93 7.26 8.44 -22.00
CA GLU A 93 6.99 9.50 -21.03
C GLU A 93 8.21 9.81 -20.15
N ARG A 94 8.97 8.79 -19.73
CA ARG A 94 10.21 8.93 -18.96
C ARG A 94 11.30 9.63 -19.76
N GLU A 95 11.49 9.27 -21.02
CA GLU A 95 12.45 9.90 -21.93
C GLU A 95 12.10 11.36 -22.19
N ALA A 96 10.83 11.64 -22.52
CA ALA A 96 10.35 13.01 -22.71
C ALA A 96 10.50 13.87 -21.45
N ALA A 97 10.26 13.29 -20.26
CA ALA A 97 10.49 13.98 -18.99
C ALA A 97 11.97 14.28 -18.75
N ALA A 98 12.87 13.32 -19.04
CA ALA A 98 14.31 13.51 -18.93
C ALA A 98 14.81 14.59 -19.89
N GLU A 99 14.29 14.63 -21.11
CA GLU A 99 14.64 15.64 -22.11
C GLU A 99 14.19 17.05 -21.68
N ARG A 100 12.93 17.19 -21.22
CA ARG A 100 12.43 18.45 -20.65
C ARG A 100 13.30 18.93 -19.51
N GLN A 101 13.70 18.01 -18.62
CA GLN A 101 14.55 18.35 -17.48
C GLN A 101 15.97 18.75 -17.93
N ARG A 102 16.54 18.09 -18.94
CA ARG A 102 17.83 18.46 -19.54
C ARG A 102 17.79 19.87 -20.11
N LYS A 103 16.82 20.16 -20.97
CA LYS A 103 16.60 21.49 -21.58
C LYS A 103 16.43 22.59 -20.53
N TRP A 104 15.66 22.32 -19.49
CA TRP A 104 15.47 23.28 -18.38
C TRP A 104 16.76 23.54 -17.57
N ARG A 105 17.60 22.51 -17.36
CA ARG A 105 18.90 22.68 -16.69
C ARG A 105 19.88 23.46 -17.56
N GLU A 106 19.91 23.19 -18.88
CA GLU A 106 20.76 23.91 -19.84
C GLU A 106 20.37 25.39 -19.93
N SER A 107 19.07 25.71 -20.02
CA SER A 107 18.62 27.10 -20.06
C SER A 107 18.99 27.86 -18.79
N ARG A 108 18.91 27.22 -17.61
CA ARG A 108 19.36 27.82 -16.35
C ARG A 108 20.87 28.04 -16.28
N ARG A 109 21.67 27.12 -16.81
CA ARG A 109 23.15 27.28 -16.88
C ARG A 109 23.53 28.43 -17.80
N ASN A 110 22.92 28.51 -18.98
CA ASN A 110 23.17 29.60 -19.92
C ASN A 110 22.74 30.97 -19.35
N ALA A 111 21.62 31.02 -18.63
CA ALA A 111 21.16 32.22 -17.93
C ALA A 111 22.05 32.65 -16.75
N SER A 112 22.84 31.73 -16.16
CA SER A 112 23.77 32.04 -15.06
C SER A 112 25.20 32.34 -15.53
N GLY A 113 25.53 32.05 -16.80
CA GLY A 113 26.82 32.40 -17.42
C GLY A 113 26.87 33.80 -18.04
N HIS A 114 25.73 34.44 -18.31
CA HIS A 114 25.65 35.85 -18.69
C HIS A 114 25.35 36.69 -17.45
N GLY A 115 26.42 37.19 -16.81
CA GLY A 115 26.35 37.97 -15.59
C GLY A 115 25.48 39.23 -15.72
N GLY A 116 24.63 39.43 -14.71
CA GLY A 116 24.05 40.73 -14.35
C GLY A 116 22.70 41.04 -14.98
N SER A 117 21.62 40.79 -14.25
CA SER A 117 20.59 41.80 -13.92
C SER A 117 19.40 41.17 -13.18
N ASN A 118 18.83 41.98 -12.28
CA ASN A 118 17.68 41.65 -11.43
C ASN A 118 16.46 41.20 -12.25
N ALA A 119 16.25 39.89 -12.37
CA ALA A 119 14.99 39.33 -12.83
C ALA A 119 14.20 38.80 -11.64
N GLY A 120 13.44 39.69 -10.99
CA GLY A 120 12.40 39.34 -10.03
C GLY A 120 11.46 38.32 -10.69
N SER A 121 11.63 37.06 -10.32
CA SER A 121 10.79 35.98 -10.82
C SER A 121 9.49 36.02 -10.04
N ASN A 122 8.47 36.71 -10.57
CA ASN A 122 7.09 36.54 -10.12
C ASN A 122 6.63 35.12 -10.50
N GLY A 123 7.02 34.15 -9.69
CA GLY A 123 6.39 32.84 -9.68
C GLY A 123 4.99 33.03 -9.11
N VAL A 124 4.00 33.26 -9.98
CA VAL A 124 2.59 33.15 -9.61
C VAL A 124 2.35 31.69 -9.20
N ARG A 125 2.48 31.42 -7.90
CA ARG A 125 1.93 30.22 -7.29
C ARG A 125 0.44 30.47 -7.18
N ASN A 126 -0.37 29.81 -7.99
CA ASN A 126 -1.80 29.70 -7.70
C ASN A 126 -1.94 28.91 -6.40
N GLY A 127 -1.94 29.63 -5.28
CA GLY A 127 -2.40 29.11 -4.00
C GLY A 127 -3.92 29.01 -4.07
N VAL A 128 -4.42 27.86 -4.49
CA VAL A 128 -5.82 27.50 -4.23
C VAL A 128 -5.93 27.33 -2.71
N THR A 129 -6.41 28.36 -2.02
CA THR A 129 -6.81 28.23 -0.61
C THR A 129 -8.19 27.58 -0.59
N ASN A 130 -8.23 26.25 -0.54
CA ASN A 130 -9.41 25.58 -0.01
C ASN A 130 -9.43 25.86 1.50
N ALA A 131 -10.24 26.83 1.93
CA ALA A 131 -10.52 27.03 3.34
C ALA A 131 -11.08 25.70 3.89
N ALA A 132 -10.38 25.10 4.85
CA ALA A 132 -10.89 23.93 5.55
C ALA A 132 -12.19 24.31 6.28
N PRO A 133 -13.24 23.46 6.27
CA PRO A 133 -14.42 23.69 7.11
C PRO A 133 -13.99 23.79 8.58
N THR A 134 -14.56 24.72 9.33
CA THR A 134 -14.26 24.91 10.75
C THR A 134 -14.63 23.65 11.53
N ARG A 135 -13.65 22.85 11.92
CA ARG A 135 -13.84 21.75 12.86
C ARG A 135 -13.79 22.34 14.28
N PRO A 136 -14.72 21.97 15.19
CA PRO A 136 -14.59 22.33 16.60
C PRO A 136 -13.31 21.73 17.18
N ASP A 137 -12.52 22.57 17.85
CA ASP A 137 -11.23 22.23 18.45
C ASP A 137 -11.44 21.51 19.79
N PRO A 138 -10.97 20.26 19.97
CA PRO A 138 -10.99 19.60 21.27
C PRO A 138 -9.67 19.88 21.99
N THR A 139 -9.48 21.08 22.54
CA THR A 139 -8.37 21.32 23.47
C THR A 139 -8.62 20.59 24.80
N PRO A 140 -7.73 19.68 25.24
CA PRO A 140 -7.73 19.15 26.60
C PRO A 140 -7.10 20.18 27.56
N PRO A 141 -7.52 20.25 28.84
CA PRO A 141 -6.96 21.21 29.78
C PRO A 141 -5.49 20.89 30.09
N MET A 142 -4.67 21.94 30.11
CA MET A 142 -3.24 21.88 30.44
C MET A 142 -3.00 21.47 31.89
N GLY A 143 -2.07 20.53 32.08
CA GLY A 143 -1.42 20.29 33.37
C GLY A 143 -0.30 19.27 33.28
N GLY A 144 0.93 19.68 33.61
CA GLY A 144 1.99 18.76 34.05
C GLY A 144 3.24 18.70 33.17
N ARG A 145 4.38 19.04 33.78
CA ARG A 145 5.73 19.09 33.21
C ARG A 145 6.30 17.69 32.97
N GLY A 146 7.23 17.56 32.01
CA GLY A 146 8.23 16.48 32.00
C GLY A 146 8.53 15.90 30.62
N GLY A 147 9.58 16.39 29.98
CA GLY A 147 10.12 15.78 28.76
C GLY A 147 10.81 14.44 29.03
N GLY A 148 10.48 13.44 28.21
CA GLY A 148 11.17 12.17 28.12
C GLY A 148 10.76 11.48 26.83
N HIS A 149 11.72 11.26 25.93
CA HIS A 149 11.52 10.55 24.66
C HIS A 149 10.85 9.18 24.91
N GLN A 150 9.56 9.05 24.57
CA GLN A 150 8.88 7.76 24.61
C GLN A 150 9.10 7.02 23.27
N PHE A 151 9.95 6.00 23.39
CA PHE A 151 10.09 4.83 22.54
C PHE A 151 8.76 4.45 21.87
N ARG A 152 8.72 4.39 20.52
CA ARG A 152 7.56 3.83 19.80
C ARG A 152 7.47 2.35 20.19
N PRO A 153 6.38 1.84 20.78
CA PRO A 153 6.29 0.42 21.07
C PRO A 153 6.33 -0.36 19.75
N ARG A 154 7.17 -1.38 19.75
CA ARG A 154 7.26 -2.44 18.74
C ARG A 154 5.87 -3.00 18.50
N LEU A 155 5.49 -3.22 17.22
CA LEU A 155 4.28 -3.98 16.85
C LEU A 155 4.19 -5.20 17.77
N GLU A 156 3.18 -5.24 18.65
CA GLU A 156 2.96 -6.42 19.47
C GLU A 156 2.40 -7.51 18.58
N VAL A 157 3.11 -8.64 18.56
CA VAL A 157 2.68 -9.89 17.92
C VAL A 157 1.38 -10.31 18.60
N VAL A 158 0.26 -10.18 17.89
CA VAL A 158 -1.01 -10.78 18.28
C VAL A 158 -0.78 -12.28 18.32
N HIS A 159 -0.70 -12.86 19.53
CA HIS A 159 -0.56 -14.29 19.69
C HIS A 159 -1.81 -14.97 19.15
N SER A 160 -1.63 -15.88 18.20
CA SER A 160 -2.70 -16.73 17.69
C SER A 160 -3.24 -17.60 18.83
N PRO A 161 -4.58 -17.74 19.00
CA PRO A 161 -5.15 -18.50 20.11
C PRO A 161 -4.70 -19.97 20.11
N CYS A 162 -4.50 -20.57 21.29
CA CYS A 162 -4.03 -21.96 21.44
C CYS A 162 -5.04 -23.04 21.01
N GLY A 163 -6.16 -22.68 20.39
CA GLY A 163 -7.21 -23.59 19.95
C GLY A 163 -8.14 -24.11 21.06
N GLN A 164 -7.83 -23.86 22.34
CA GLN A 164 -8.69 -24.25 23.48
C GLN A 164 -9.45 -23.07 24.11
N CYS A 165 -9.18 -21.83 23.68
CA CYS A 165 -9.90 -20.61 24.12
C CYS A 165 -9.93 -19.55 23.00
N ASN A 166 -10.89 -18.60 23.08
CA ASN A 166 -11.00 -17.43 22.21
C ASN A 166 -11.09 -16.13 23.07
N GLU A 167 -11.13 -14.95 22.44
CA GLU A 167 -11.05 -13.63 23.13
C GLU A 167 -12.13 -13.37 24.20
N THR A 168 -13.21 -14.15 24.19
CA THR A 168 -14.41 -13.96 25.03
C THR A 168 -14.63 -15.05 26.08
N ARG A 169 -13.86 -16.15 26.07
CA ARG A 169 -14.09 -17.30 26.96
C ARG A 169 -13.05 -17.38 28.08
N HIS A 170 -13.51 -17.31 29.32
CA HIS A 170 -12.70 -17.61 30.51
C HIS A 170 -12.54 -19.13 30.68
N VAL A 171 -11.40 -19.55 31.21
CA VAL A 171 -11.09 -20.95 31.52
C VAL A 171 -10.94 -21.14 33.03
N GLU A 172 -11.24 -22.33 33.52
CA GLU A 172 -11.06 -22.71 34.91
C GLU A 172 -9.64 -23.21 35.11
N LEU A 173 -8.91 -22.60 36.05
CA LEU A 173 -7.52 -22.91 36.35
C LEU A 173 -7.42 -24.05 37.39
N PRO A 174 -6.25 -24.70 37.53
CA PRO A 174 -6.06 -25.77 38.52
C PRO A 174 -6.29 -25.35 39.98
N ASP A 175 -6.27 -24.05 40.27
CA ASP A 175 -6.59 -23.46 41.58
C ASP A 175 -8.10 -23.16 41.76
N GLY A 176 -8.94 -23.56 40.80
CA GLY A 176 -10.39 -23.35 40.80
C GLY A 176 -10.83 -21.94 40.41
N SER A 177 -9.91 -21.06 40.03
CA SER A 177 -10.25 -19.71 39.60
C SER A 177 -10.66 -19.64 38.13
N VAL A 178 -11.64 -18.80 37.80
CA VAL A 178 -12.06 -18.53 36.42
C VAL A 178 -11.33 -17.30 35.91
N ALA A 179 -10.40 -17.48 34.97
CA ALA A 179 -9.55 -16.41 34.46
C ALA A 179 -9.35 -16.52 32.95
N ARG A 180 -8.78 -15.47 32.34
CA ARG A 180 -8.31 -15.55 30.95
C ARG A 180 -7.14 -16.52 30.87
N CYS A 181 -7.08 -17.31 29.80
CA CYS A 181 -6.02 -18.30 29.58
C CYS A 181 -4.63 -17.66 29.78
N PRO A 182 -3.83 -18.10 30.76
CA PRO A 182 -2.55 -17.47 31.09
C PRO A 182 -1.50 -17.66 29.98
N THR A 183 -1.66 -18.69 29.15
CA THR A 183 -0.80 -18.93 27.97
C THR A 183 -1.09 -17.94 26.83
N CYS A 184 -2.36 -17.60 26.58
CA CYS A 184 -2.74 -16.64 25.53
C CYS A 184 -2.75 -15.18 26.04
N HIS A 185 -2.96 -14.97 27.34
CA HIS A 185 -3.02 -13.68 28.01
C HIS A 185 -2.13 -13.66 29.27
N PRO A 186 -0.79 -13.57 29.11
CA PRO A 186 0.17 -13.68 30.23
C PRO A 186 0.11 -12.52 31.23
N LYS A 187 -0.64 -11.43 30.92
CA LYS A 187 -0.83 -10.27 31.81
C LYS A 187 -2.14 -10.29 32.59
N GLY A 188 -2.81 -11.44 32.73
CA GLY A 188 -4.07 -11.57 33.47
C GLY A 188 -3.93 -11.31 34.98
N ARG A 189 -3.78 -10.04 35.39
CA ARG A 189 -4.12 -9.60 36.76
C ARG A 189 -5.60 -9.24 36.79
N ARG A 190 -6.26 -9.74 37.84
CA ARG A 190 -7.69 -9.69 38.15
C ARG A 190 -8.32 -8.32 37.86
N VAL A 191 -9.45 -8.34 37.15
CA VAL A 191 -10.49 -7.31 37.31
C VAL A 191 -11.23 -7.65 38.60
N SER A 192 -11.51 -6.62 39.39
CA SER A 192 -12.11 -6.69 40.73
C SER A 192 -13.49 -7.34 40.73
#